data_AF-A0A497P6G6-F1
#
_entry.id   AF-A0A497P6G6-F1
#
_cell.length_a   1.000
_cell.length_b   1.000
_cell.length_c   1.000
_cell.angle_alpha   90.00
_cell.angle_beta   90.00
_cell.angle_gamma   90.00
#
_symmetry.space_group_name_H-M   'P 1'
#
loop_
_entity.id
_entity.type
_entity.pdbx_description
1 polymer ?
#
loop_
_entity_poly.entity_id
_entity_poly.type
_entity_poly.pdbx_seq_one_letter_code
_entity_poly.pdbx_strand_id
1 'polypeptide(L)'
;MPLFRRKKSKSSGKKKVMSREKKKTTSPSIIPLGTDSKGPSLKVEENKFYILVKKPEEDDEDEIKEIILYSTVKASIIQIKEYLKNDVDVENIELMAVKILDEALEAESVPWNKIAVELIG
;
A
#
# COMPACT_ATOMS: atom_id res chain seq x y z
N MET A 1 27.64 31.47 -50.99
CA MET A 1 26.93 32.73 -51.37
C MET A 1 25.68 32.34 -52.14
N PRO A 2 24.53 33.05 -52.04
CA PRO A 2 24.31 34.49 -51.81
C PRO A 2 23.61 34.81 -50.47
N LEU A 3 23.91 35.89 -49.73
CA LEU A 3 23.65 37.31 -49.95
C LEU A 3 22.17 37.66 -50.19
N PHE A 4 21.45 37.99 -49.09
CA PHE A 4 20.38 38.98 -49.17
C PHE A 4 20.52 40.04 -48.08
N ARG A 5 20.57 41.27 -48.59
CA ARG A 5 20.79 42.54 -47.91
C ARG A 5 19.46 43.28 -47.95
N ARG A 6 18.97 43.80 -46.82
CA ARG A 6 17.99 44.90 -46.85
C ARG A 6 18.22 45.86 -45.70
N LYS A 7 18.33 47.15 -46.06
CA LYS A 7 18.57 48.31 -45.20
C LYS A 7 17.27 49.07 -44.91
N LYS A 8 17.37 49.95 -43.89
CA LYS A 8 16.64 51.22 -43.61
C LYS A 8 15.27 51.03 -42.91
N SER A 9 14.79 51.90 -42.02
CA SER A 9 15.19 53.27 -41.60
C SER A 9 14.47 53.71 -40.31
N LYS A 10 15.18 54.54 -39.51
CA LYS A 10 14.80 55.69 -38.67
C LYS A 10 13.34 55.91 -38.21
N SER A 11 13.20 56.23 -36.91
CA SER A 11 12.27 57.23 -36.34
C SER A 11 12.70 57.50 -34.89
N SER A 12 13.43 58.58 -34.58
CA SER A 12 12.96 59.89 -34.05
C SER A 12 12.06 59.80 -32.80
N GLY A 13 12.52 60.32 -31.66
CA GLY A 13 11.67 60.53 -30.49
C GLY A 13 12.43 61.02 -29.27
N LYS A 14 12.26 62.30 -28.93
CA LYS A 14 12.87 63.03 -27.82
C LYS A 14 12.16 62.75 -26.48
N LYS A 15 12.96 62.79 -25.40
CA LYS A 15 12.66 63.23 -24.01
C LYS A 15 11.59 62.46 -23.20
N LYS A 16 11.91 62.18 -21.93
CA LYS A 16 11.40 62.88 -20.71
C LYS A 16 11.29 61.89 -19.52
N VAL A 17 12.23 61.92 -18.55
CA VAL A 17 12.09 62.41 -17.15
C VAL A 17 11.66 61.33 -16.13
N MET A 18 12.28 61.44 -14.95
CA MET A 18 11.91 60.96 -13.60
C MET A 18 12.56 59.69 -13.08
N SER A 19 13.54 59.95 -12.22
CA SER A 19 13.89 59.20 -11.02
C SER A 19 12.68 58.51 -10.37
N ARG A 20 12.82 57.23 -10.04
CA ARG A 20 11.97 56.54 -9.08
C ARG A 20 12.83 55.76 -8.08
N GLU A 21 12.40 55.88 -6.84
CA GLU A 21 13.00 55.37 -5.61
C GLU A 21 13.40 53.89 -5.67
N LYS A 22 14.49 53.58 -4.97
CA LYS A 22 14.83 52.22 -4.54
C LYS A 22 13.73 51.70 -3.61
N LYS A 23 12.82 50.86 -4.10
CA LYS A 23 12.01 50.01 -3.21
C LYS A 23 12.92 48.94 -2.62
N LYS A 24 13.19 49.03 -1.31
CA LYS A 24 13.65 47.90 -0.50
C LYS A 24 12.59 46.81 -0.65
N THR A 25 12.88 45.76 -1.41
CA THR A 25 12.13 44.51 -1.34
C THR A 25 12.51 43.86 -0.03
N THR A 26 11.67 44.02 0.98
CA THR A 26 11.71 43.21 2.19
C THR A 26 11.51 41.77 1.76
N SER A 27 12.59 40.98 1.78
CA SER A 27 12.53 39.54 1.62
C SER A 27 11.57 39.00 2.69
N PRO A 28 10.51 38.24 2.36
CA PRO A 28 9.75 37.58 3.39
C PRO A 28 10.67 36.56 4.07
N SER A 29 10.92 36.78 5.36
CA SER A 29 11.59 35.83 6.24
C SER A 29 10.77 34.56 6.26
N ILE A 30 11.27 33.50 5.60
CA ILE A 30 10.71 32.16 5.72
C ILE A 30 11.14 31.66 7.11
N ILE A 31 10.25 31.78 8.08
CA ILE A 31 10.38 31.09 9.35
C ILE A 31 10.20 29.60 9.01
N PRO A 32 11.18 28.72 9.29
CA PRO A 32 10.95 27.28 9.15
C PRO A 32 9.88 26.89 10.17
N LEU A 33 8.67 26.61 9.67
CA LEU A 33 7.60 26.03 10.46
C LEU A 33 8.09 24.62 10.84
N GLY A 34 8.46 24.45 12.11
CA GLY A 34 8.83 23.16 12.66
C GLY A 34 7.75 22.15 12.31
N THR A 35 8.13 21.08 11.62
CA THR A 35 7.24 19.98 11.31
C THR A 35 7.07 19.13 12.57
N ASP A 36 6.32 19.66 13.54
CA ASP A 36 5.69 18.83 14.56
C ASP A 36 4.44 18.21 13.91
N SER A 37 4.66 17.43 12.85
CA SER A 37 3.62 16.67 12.16
C SER A 37 3.26 15.47 13.04
N LYS A 38 2.59 15.75 14.15
CA LYS A 38 1.82 14.78 14.93
C LYS A 38 0.54 14.48 14.15
N GLY A 39 0.69 13.97 12.93
CA GLY A 39 -0.39 13.30 12.23
C GLY A 39 -0.82 12.09 13.05
N PRO A 40 -2.07 11.61 12.92
CA PRO A 40 -2.46 10.36 13.55
C PRO A 40 -1.50 9.27 13.06
N SER A 41 -0.63 8.77 13.95
CA SER A 41 0.16 7.60 13.65
C SER A 41 -0.83 6.44 13.49
N LEU A 42 -1.04 5.97 12.28
CA LEU A 42 -1.68 4.69 12.04
C LEU A 42 -0.77 3.63 12.67
N LYS A 43 -1.03 3.29 13.93
CA LYS A 43 -0.44 2.12 14.57
C LYS A 43 -1.16 0.93 13.97
N VAL A 44 -0.52 0.26 13.01
CA VAL A 44 -0.99 -1.05 12.56
C VAL A 44 -0.68 -2.01 13.70
N GLU A 45 -1.70 -2.35 14.49
CA GLU A 45 -1.54 -3.22 15.66
C GLU A 45 -1.44 -4.71 15.28
N GLU A 46 -1.95 -5.09 14.10
CA GLU A 46 -1.95 -6.47 13.61
C GLU A 46 -1.28 -6.58 12.24
N ASN A 47 0.03 -6.76 12.23
CA ASN A 47 0.83 -7.04 11.03
C ASN A 47 0.74 -8.51 10.57
N LYS A 48 -0.25 -9.27 11.04
CA LYS A 48 -0.38 -10.69 10.73
C LYS A 48 -1.84 -11.04 10.47
N PHE A 49 -2.08 -11.76 9.39
CA PHE A 49 -3.37 -12.35 9.07
C PHE A 49 -3.19 -13.80 8.62
N TYR A 50 -4.31 -14.49 8.46
CA TYR A 50 -4.36 -15.90 8.09
C TYR A 50 -5.25 -16.07 6.87
N ILE A 51 -4.79 -16.87 5.91
CA ILE A 51 -5.56 -17.24 4.73
C ILE A 51 -5.90 -18.72 4.89
N LEU A 52 -7.19 -19.02 4.93
CA LEU A 52 -7.70 -20.38 4.87
C LEU A 52 -8.13 -20.69 3.44
N VAL A 53 -7.67 -21.80 2.91
CA VAL A 53 -7.98 -22.27 1.57
C VAL A 53 -8.67 -23.63 1.70
N LYS A 54 -9.86 -23.75 1.14
CA LYS A 54 -10.52 -25.03 0.86
C LYS A 54 -10.32 -25.34 -0.62
N LYS A 55 -9.57 -26.39 -0.92
CA LYS A 55 -9.38 -26.91 -2.27
C LYS A 55 -10.64 -27.73 -2.64
N PRO A 56 -11.02 -27.73 -3.92
CA PRO A 56 -12.10 -28.61 -4.39
C PRO A 56 -11.70 -30.08 -4.20
N GLU A 57 -12.68 -30.91 -3.87
CA GLU A 57 -12.48 -32.36 -3.78
C GLU A 57 -12.38 -32.98 -5.19
N GLU A 58 -11.60 -34.06 -5.33
CA GLU A 58 -11.38 -34.69 -6.64
C GLU A 58 -12.68 -35.24 -7.27
N ASP A 59 -13.68 -35.53 -6.44
CA ASP A 59 -14.96 -36.11 -6.85
C ASP A 59 -16.06 -35.06 -7.13
N ASP A 60 -15.80 -33.76 -6.88
CA ASP A 60 -16.81 -32.69 -7.01
C ASP A 60 -16.34 -31.61 -7.99
N GLU A 61 -16.57 -31.84 -9.30
CA GLU A 61 -16.14 -30.96 -10.39
C GLU A 61 -16.78 -29.56 -10.35
N ASP A 62 -17.91 -29.41 -9.65
CA ASP A 62 -18.62 -28.14 -9.49
C ASP A 62 -18.11 -27.31 -8.30
N GLU A 63 -17.26 -27.88 -7.44
CA GLU A 63 -16.76 -27.18 -6.27
C GLU A 63 -15.67 -26.16 -6.65
N ILE A 64 -15.85 -24.92 -6.19
CA ILE A 64 -14.92 -23.83 -6.44
C ILE A 64 -13.99 -23.70 -5.24
N LYS A 65 -12.69 -23.53 -5.51
CA LYS A 65 -11.69 -23.20 -4.48
C LYS A 65 -12.15 -22.01 -3.63
N GLU A 66 -12.35 -22.24 -2.34
CA GLU A 66 -12.74 -21.22 -1.37
C GLU A 66 -11.49 -20.62 -0.72
N ILE A 67 -11.44 -19.28 -0.62
CA ILE A 67 -10.34 -18.56 0.02
C ILE A 67 -10.93 -17.56 1.00
N ILE A 68 -10.61 -17.71 2.29
CA ILE A 68 -11.13 -16.88 3.37
C ILE A 68 -9.98 -16.22 4.13
N LEU A 69 -10.16 -14.95 4.47
CA LEU A 69 -9.20 -14.15 5.23
C LEU A 69 -9.65 -14.02 6.69
N TYR A 70 -8.74 -14.29 7.62
CA TYR A 70 -8.96 -14.12 9.06
C TYR A 70 -7.89 -13.22 9.67
N SER A 71 -8.27 -12.35 10.60
CA SER A 71 -7.32 -11.57 11.40
C SER A 71 -6.66 -12.42 12.50
N THR A 72 -7.33 -13.45 13.00
CA THR A 72 -6.83 -14.30 14.10
C THR A 72 -6.77 -15.77 13.72
N VAL A 73 -5.79 -16.48 14.29
CA VAL A 73 -5.67 -17.93 14.09
C VAL A 73 -6.89 -18.66 14.63
N LYS A 74 -7.41 -18.26 15.79
CA LYS A 74 -8.56 -18.93 16.42
C LYS A 74 -9.80 -18.95 15.52
N ALA A 75 -10.09 -17.84 14.83
CA ALA A 75 -11.21 -17.80 13.89
C ALA A 75 -11.02 -18.76 12.71
N SER A 76 -9.80 -18.84 12.16
CA SER A 76 -9.49 -19.81 11.11
C SER A 76 -9.58 -21.27 11.59
N ILE A 77 -9.18 -21.57 12.83
CA ILE A 77 -9.29 -22.91 13.43
C ILE A 77 -10.74 -23.33 13.62
N ILE A 78 -11.63 -22.40 14.00
CA ILE A 78 -13.07 -22.66 14.10
C ILE A 78 -13.62 -23.10 12.75
N GLN A 79 -13.27 -22.40 11.67
CA GLN A 79 -13.70 -22.77 10.32
C GLN A 79 -13.14 -24.13 9.88
N ILE A 80 -11.86 -24.41 10.15
CA ILE A 80 -11.25 -25.72 9.88
C ILE A 80 -12.04 -26.82 10.59
N LYS A 81 -12.45 -26.60 11.85
CA LYS A 81 -13.26 -27.55 12.60
C LYS A 81 -14.64 -27.77 11.98
N GLU A 82 -15.23 -26.75 11.34
CA GLU A 82 -16.47 -26.90 10.60
C GLU A 82 -16.28 -27.73 9.32
N TYR A 83 -15.23 -27.46 8.55
CA TYR A 83 -14.89 -28.26 7.37
C TYR A 83 -14.68 -29.73 7.73
N LEU A 84 -13.91 -30.03 8.77
CA LEU A 84 -13.67 -31.41 9.22
C LEU A 84 -14.95 -32.12 9.72
N LYS A 85 -15.94 -31.38 10.21
CA LYS A 85 -17.24 -31.96 10.58
C LYS A 85 -18.13 -32.26 9.38
N ASN A 86 -17.87 -31.59 8.27
CA ASN A 86 -18.56 -31.78 7.00
C ASN A 86 -17.79 -32.76 6.10
N ASP A 87 -16.96 -33.63 6.69
CA ASP A 87 -16.15 -34.65 6.02
C ASP A 87 -15.17 -34.13 4.96
N VAL A 88 -14.77 -32.84 5.04
CA VAL A 88 -13.74 -32.29 4.14
C VAL A 88 -12.37 -32.87 4.51
N ASP A 89 -11.68 -33.42 3.51
CA ASP A 89 -10.37 -34.01 3.71
C ASP A 89 -9.31 -32.99 4.14
N VAL A 90 -8.45 -33.43 5.07
CA VAL A 90 -7.35 -32.64 5.63
C VAL A 90 -6.39 -32.13 4.54
N GLU A 91 -6.19 -32.89 3.48
CA GLU A 91 -5.32 -32.54 2.34
C GLU A 91 -5.90 -31.38 1.51
N ASN A 92 -7.22 -31.21 1.56
CA ASN A 92 -7.97 -30.17 0.88
C ASN A 92 -8.07 -28.88 1.69
N ILE A 93 -7.58 -28.87 2.93
CA ILE A 93 -7.58 -27.70 3.79
C ILE A 93 -6.13 -27.18 3.95
N GLU A 94 -5.91 -25.91 3.62
CA GLU A 94 -4.61 -25.27 3.80
C GLU A 94 -4.76 -23.95 4.55
N LEU A 95 -4.00 -23.79 5.63
CA LEU A 95 -3.93 -22.54 6.39
C LEU A 95 -2.57 -21.91 6.17
N MET A 96 -2.55 -20.66 5.71
CA MET A 96 -1.33 -19.86 5.59
C MET A 96 -1.35 -18.72 6.59
N ALA A 97 -0.21 -18.43 7.19
CA ALA A 97 0.02 -17.23 7.97
C ALA A 97 0.77 -16.22 7.11
N VAL A 98 0.22 -15.02 6.97
CA VAL A 98 0.86 -13.92 6.24
C VAL A 98 1.24 -12.83 7.23
N LYS A 99 2.50 -12.43 7.19
CA LYS A 99 3.05 -11.33 7.96
C LYS A 99 3.38 -10.17 7.02
N ILE A 100 2.94 -8.98 7.41
CA ILE A 100 3.29 -7.71 6.77
C ILE A 100 4.50 -7.15 7.52
N LEU A 101 5.63 -7.08 6.83
CA LEU A 101 6.82 -6.39 7.26
C LEU A 101 6.89 -5.04 6.56
N ASP A 102 7.71 -4.11 7.06
CA ASP A 102 7.78 -2.73 6.56
C ASP A 102 8.06 -2.63 5.05
N GLU A 103 8.75 -3.62 4.48
CA GLU A 103 9.13 -3.65 3.06
C GLU A 103 8.78 -4.97 2.34
N ALA A 104 8.12 -5.92 3.02
CA ALA A 104 7.87 -7.25 2.46
C ALA A 104 6.60 -7.92 3.00
N LEU A 105 6.06 -8.85 2.22
CA LEU A 105 5.04 -9.80 2.66
C LEU A 105 5.68 -11.19 2.76
N GLU A 106 5.61 -11.79 3.94
CA GLU A 106 6.02 -13.17 4.17
C GLU A 106 4.79 -14.05 4.35
N ALA A 107 4.67 -15.10 3.54
CA ALA A 107 3.59 -16.07 3.64
C ALA A 107 4.17 -17.45 3.91
N GLU A 108 3.72 -18.09 4.98
CA GLU A 108 4.17 -19.42 5.40
C GLU A 108 2.95 -20.33 5.61
N SER A 109 3.01 -21.56 5.12
CA SER A 109 1.99 -22.57 5.43
C SER A 109 2.09 -22.96 6.92
N VAL A 110 0.94 -23.01 7.59
CA VAL A 110 0.85 -23.42 8.99
C VAL A 110 0.85 -24.94 9.03
N PRO A 111 1.82 -25.58 9.70
CA PRO A 111 1.91 -27.03 9.71
C PRO A 111 0.76 -27.65 10.53
N TRP A 112 0.26 -28.79 10.06
CA TRP A 112 -0.88 -29.50 10.66
C TRP A 112 -0.68 -29.87 12.14
N ASN A 113 0.55 -30.09 12.59
CA ASN A 113 0.82 -30.31 14.01
C ASN A 113 0.41 -29.12 14.88
N LYS A 114 0.60 -27.87 14.41
CA LYS A 114 0.15 -26.66 15.13
C LYS A 114 -1.37 -26.52 15.08
N ILE A 115 -1.96 -26.80 13.92
CA ILE A 115 -3.42 -26.76 13.74
C ILE A 115 -4.09 -27.77 14.68
N ALA A 116 -3.59 -29.00 14.73
CA ALA A 116 -4.13 -30.07 15.58
C ALA A 116 -4.08 -29.71 17.07
N VAL A 117 -3.00 -29.07 17.54
CA VAL A 117 -2.89 -28.61 18.93
C VAL A 117 -3.99 -27.58 19.24
N GLU A 118 -4.24 -26.63 18.34
CA GLU A 118 -5.29 -25.62 18.50
C GLU A 118 -6.72 -26.20 18.37
N LEU A 119 -6.89 -27.32 17.66
CA LEU A 119 -8.18 -28.00 17.54
C LEU A 119 -8.58 -28.78 18.80
N ILE A 120 -7.59 -29.26 19.56
CA ILE A 120 -7.78 -30.06 20.80
C ILE A 120 -7.85 -29.16 22.04
N GLY A 121 -7.10 -28.06 22.05
CA GLY A 121 -7.05 -27.09 23.16
C GLY A 121 -8.35 -26.34 23.39
#